data_AF-A0AB33IE36-F1
#
_entry.id   AF-A0AB33IE36-F1
#
_cell.length_a   1.000
_cell.length_b   1.000
_cell.length_c   1.000
_cell.angle_alpha   90.00
_cell.angle_beta   90.00
_cell.angle_gamma   90.00
#
_symmetry.space_group_name_H-M   'P 1'
#
loop_
_entity.id
_entity.type
_entity.pdbx_description
1 polymer ?
#
loop_
_entity_poly.entity_id
_entity_poly.type
_entity_poly.pdbx_seq_one_letter_code
_entity_poly.pdbx_strand_id
1 'polypeptide(L)'
;MTGSWEFLAYSFERGFEEMWDRAQLDRSRSVLDRPLLMLWRQSVELHIKSAIAYTVGDVKGGFGHDLNKLFIQLLRERAILGYCDDNDLTRCVQIMIAEVQSFDPFADRFRYPNKRNGQPFEDIEIDLDHLFQAHWMITTWCQGAEIEVEQSRGIF
;
A
#
# COMPACT_ATOMS: atom_id res chain seq x y z
N MET A 1 -16.66 -10.25 -7.76
CA MET A 1 -16.05 -10.56 -9.07
C MET A 1 -14.55 -10.63 -8.87
N THR A 2 -13.88 -11.71 -9.27
CA THR A 2 -12.44 -11.93 -9.05
C THR A 2 -11.51 -11.01 -9.88
N GLY A 3 -12.07 -10.12 -10.69
CA GLY A 3 -11.35 -9.16 -11.54
C GLY A 3 -11.45 -7.69 -11.09
N SER A 4 -12.00 -7.39 -9.91
CA SER A 4 -12.04 -6.01 -9.40
C SER A 4 -10.74 -5.63 -8.69
N TRP A 5 -10.43 -4.33 -8.67
CA TRP A 5 -9.30 -3.78 -7.90
C TRP A 5 -9.44 -4.08 -6.40
N GLU A 6 -10.64 -3.93 -5.87
CA GLU A 6 -10.99 -4.26 -4.48
C GLU A 6 -10.64 -5.71 -4.12
N PHE A 7 -11.10 -6.67 -4.94
CA PHE A 7 -10.81 -8.09 -4.70
C PHE A 7 -9.30 -8.36 -4.73
N LEU A 8 -8.60 -7.75 -5.69
CA LEU A 8 -7.16 -7.92 -5.81
C LEU A 8 -6.42 -7.32 -4.60
N ALA A 9 -6.79 -6.11 -4.16
CA ALA A 9 -6.24 -5.46 -2.98
C ALA A 9 -6.44 -6.33 -1.72
N TYR A 10 -7.68 -6.75 -1.48
CA TYR A 10 -8.03 -7.63 -0.35
C TYR A 10 -7.26 -8.95 -0.38
N SER A 11 -7.07 -9.56 -1.56
CA SER A 11 -6.33 -10.83 -1.67
C SER A 11 -4.86 -10.70 -1.24
N PHE A 12 -4.23 -9.57 -1.54
CA PHE A 12 -2.85 -9.29 -1.15
C PHE A 12 -2.72 -8.83 0.30
N GLU A 13 -3.70 -8.10 0.82
CA GLU A 13 -3.84 -7.81 2.26
C GLU A 13 -3.89 -9.11 3.07
N ARG A 14 -4.80 -10.04 2.72
CA ARG A 14 -4.86 -11.36 3.37
C ARG A 14 -3.54 -12.12 3.25
N GLY A 15 -2.91 -12.10 2.07
CA GLY A 15 -1.61 -12.75 1.88
C GLY A 15 -0.51 -12.18 2.77
N PHE A 16 -0.49 -10.85 2.96
CA PHE A 16 0.45 -10.17 3.85
C PHE A 16 0.19 -10.58 5.31
N GLU A 17 -1.06 -10.51 5.79
CA GLU A 17 -1.40 -10.82 7.18
C GLU A 17 -1.02 -12.27 7.55
N GLU A 18 -1.36 -13.23 6.70
CA GLU A 18 -1.01 -14.64 6.94
C GLU A 18 0.51 -14.84 6.98
N MET A 19 1.28 -14.12 6.15
CA MET A 19 2.73 -14.21 6.18
C MET A 19 3.33 -13.52 7.40
N TRP A 20 2.74 -12.40 7.83
CA TRP A 20 3.14 -11.69 9.05
C TRP A 20 2.96 -12.58 10.28
N ASP A 21 1.82 -13.27 10.41
CA ASP A 21 1.58 -14.23 11.49
C ASP A 21 2.66 -15.32 11.53
N ARG A 22 3.08 -15.83 10.38
CA ARG A 22 4.17 -16.83 10.31
C ARG A 22 5.53 -16.23 10.66
N ALA A 23 5.83 -15.01 10.22
CA ALA A 23 7.07 -14.33 10.57
C ALA A 23 7.14 -14.04 12.08
N GLN A 24 6.01 -13.69 12.71
CA GLN A 24 5.91 -13.50 14.16
C GLN A 24 6.13 -14.79 14.95
N LEU A 25 5.63 -15.92 14.45
CA LEU A 25 5.81 -17.22 15.11
C LEU A 25 7.24 -17.75 15.00
N ASP A 26 8.01 -17.33 13.99
CA ASP A 26 9.39 -17.77 13.76
C ASP A 26 10.34 -16.57 13.53
N ARG A 27 10.41 -15.67 14.52
CA ARG A 27 11.26 -14.46 14.49
C ARG A 27 12.75 -14.75 14.28
N SER A 28 13.18 -16.00 14.44
CA SER A 28 14.57 -16.41 14.21
C SER A 28 14.92 -16.55 12.72
N ARG A 29 13.92 -16.54 11.83
CA ARG A 29 14.10 -16.77 10.39
C ARG A 29 13.87 -15.50 9.57
N SER A 30 14.95 -14.80 9.27
CA SER A 30 14.97 -13.66 8.33
C SER A 30 14.64 -14.03 6.87
N VAL A 31 14.45 -15.32 6.55
CA VAL A 31 14.13 -15.77 5.19
C VAL A 31 12.77 -15.27 4.71
N LEU A 32 11.85 -14.96 5.64
CA LEU A 32 10.51 -14.45 5.32
C LEU A 32 10.46 -12.93 5.15
N ASP A 33 11.48 -12.21 5.58
CA ASP A 33 11.53 -10.74 5.59
C ASP A 33 11.32 -10.14 4.19
N ARG A 34 12.04 -10.67 3.19
CA ARG A 34 11.95 -10.17 1.82
C ARG A 34 10.58 -10.47 1.18
N PRO A 35 10.06 -11.72 1.20
CA PRO A 35 8.70 -12.00 0.76
C PRO A 35 7.63 -11.17 1.48
N LEU A 36 7.77 -11.00 2.79
CA LEU A 36 6.81 -10.24 3.60
C LEU A 36 6.76 -8.78 3.17
N LEU A 37 7.92 -8.12 3.01
CA LEU A 37 7.98 -6.74 2.55
C LEU A 37 7.46 -6.57 1.12
N MET A 38 7.67 -7.56 0.24
CA MET A 38 7.10 -7.56 -1.10
C MET A 38 5.56 -7.58 -1.06
N LEU A 39 4.99 -8.46 -0.25
CA LEU A 39 3.54 -8.56 -0.07
C LEU A 39 2.96 -7.30 0.56
N TRP A 40 3.61 -6.78 1.61
CA TRP A 40 3.24 -5.52 2.26
C TRP A 40 3.13 -4.40 1.23
N ARG A 41 4.19 -4.20 0.42
CA ARG A 41 4.25 -3.12 -0.56
C ARG A 41 3.19 -3.29 -1.64
N GLN A 42 3.03 -4.51 -2.13
CA GLN A 42 2.06 -4.83 -3.18
C GLN A 42 0.62 -4.63 -2.68
N SER A 43 0.33 -5.04 -1.45
CA SER A 43 -0.98 -4.81 -0.82
C SER A 43 -1.28 -3.31 -0.73
N VAL A 44 -0.38 -2.50 -0.15
CA VAL A 44 -0.54 -1.04 -0.06
C VAL A 44 -0.75 -0.40 -1.45
N GLU A 45 0.06 -0.78 -2.43
CA GLU A 45 -0.08 -0.29 -3.81
C GLU A 45 -1.48 -0.57 -4.37
N LEU A 46 -2.00 -1.78 -4.15
CA LEU A 46 -3.30 -2.19 -4.66
C LEU A 46 -4.47 -1.48 -3.96
N HIS A 47 -4.39 -1.25 -2.65
CA HIS A 47 -5.42 -0.48 -1.94
C HIS A 47 -5.48 0.97 -2.42
N ILE A 48 -4.35 1.63 -2.65
CA ILE A 48 -4.36 2.99 -3.20
C ILE A 48 -4.95 2.99 -4.62
N LYS A 49 -4.59 2.01 -5.46
CA LYS A 49 -5.14 1.89 -6.82
C LYS A 49 -6.65 1.60 -6.82
N SER A 50 -7.10 0.74 -5.91
CA SER A 50 -8.53 0.47 -5.69
C SER A 50 -9.26 1.75 -5.34
N ALA A 51 -8.74 2.51 -4.37
CA ALA A 51 -9.37 3.75 -3.93
C ALA A 51 -9.42 4.79 -5.04
N ILE A 52 -8.37 4.91 -5.86
CA ILE A 52 -8.40 5.78 -7.04
C ILE A 52 -9.45 5.30 -8.02
N ALA A 53 -9.44 4.01 -8.39
CA ALA A 53 -10.37 3.45 -9.36
C ALA A 53 -11.83 3.63 -8.93
N TYR A 54 -12.10 3.45 -7.64
CA TYR A 54 -13.42 3.66 -7.06
C TYR A 54 -13.82 5.14 -7.11
N THR A 55 -12.90 6.04 -6.75
CA THR A 55 -13.10 7.50 -6.77
C THR A 55 -13.41 8.01 -8.16
N VAL A 56 -12.64 7.60 -9.19
CA VAL A 56 -12.79 8.11 -10.56
C VAL A 56 -13.81 7.33 -11.40
N GLY A 57 -14.15 6.10 -11.01
CA GLY A 57 -15.02 5.18 -11.73
C GLY A 57 -14.36 4.51 -12.94
N ASP A 58 -13.72 5.29 -13.83
CA ASP A 58 -13.07 4.78 -15.04
C ASP A 58 -11.61 5.27 -15.14
N VAL A 59 -10.66 4.33 -14.99
CA VAL A 59 -9.23 4.66 -14.93
C VAL A 59 -8.71 4.84 -16.36
N LYS A 60 -8.50 6.10 -16.76
CA LYS A 60 -7.87 6.43 -18.06
C LYS A 60 -6.36 6.30 -17.96
N GLY A 61 -5.83 5.18 -18.44
CA GLY A 61 -4.38 4.88 -18.48
C GLY A 61 -3.95 3.82 -17.46
N GLY A 62 -2.68 3.43 -17.53
CA GLY A 62 -2.11 2.49 -16.56
C GLY A 62 -1.69 3.20 -15.27
N PHE A 63 -1.84 2.52 -14.12
CA PHE A 63 -1.27 3.02 -12.88
C PHE A 63 0.25 2.84 -12.87
N GLY A 64 0.96 3.83 -12.32
CA GLY A 64 2.35 3.66 -11.92
C GLY A 64 2.51 2.74 -10.71
N HIS A 65 3.74 2.66 -10.20
CA HIS A 65 4.09 1.87 -8.99
C HIS A 65 4.65 2.72 -7.86
N ASP A 66 4.78 4.03 -8.05
CA ASP A 66 5.30 4.96 -7.05
C ASP A 66 4.19 5.30 -6.06
N LEU A 67 4.33 4.85 -4.81
CA LEU A 67 3.28 4.96 -3.80
C LEU A 67 2.95 6.42 -3.47
N ASN A 68 3.96 7.29 -3.41
CA ASN A 68 3.76 8.72 -3.18
C ASN A 68 2.93 9.35 -4.29
N LYS A 69 3.27 9.06 -5.56
CA LYS A 69 2.52 9.60 -6.70
C LYS A 69 1.08 9.07 -6.74
N LEU A 70 0.88 7.80 -6.43
CA LEU A 70 -0.45 7.20 -6.34
C LEU A 70 -1.28 7.87 -5.23
N PHE A 71 -0.71 8.06 -4.04
CA PHE A 71 -1.43 8.68 -2.94
C PHE A 71 -1.77 10.15 -3.21
N ILE A 72 -0.83 10.92 -3.77
CA ILE A 72 -1.09 12.30 -4.20
C ILE A 72 -2.18 12.34 -5.28
N GLN A 73 -2.18 11.39 -6.21
CA GLN A 73 -3.25 11.25 -7.20
C GLN A 73 -4.60 11.01 -6.51
N LEU A 74 -4.67 10.08 -5.55
CA LEU A 74 -5.90 9.80 -4.80
C LEU A 74 -6.46 11.05 -4.12
N LEU A 75 -5.62 11.78 -3.38
CA LEU A 75 -6.03 13.02 -2.71
C LEU A 75 -6.54 14.07 -3.70
N ARG A 76 -5.89 14.19 -4.87
CA ARG A 76 -6.33 15.11 -5.93
C ARG A 76 -7.71 14.71 -6.48
N GLU A 77 -7.91 13.43 -6.80
CA GLU A 77 -9.19 12.96 -7.34
C GLU A 77 -10.32 13.11 -6.32
N ARG A 78 -10.04 12.87 -5.03
CA ARG A 78 -10.99 13.12 -3.93
C ARG A 78 -11.30 14.61 -3.77
N ALA A 79 -10.32 15.49 -3.86
CA ALA A 79 -10.53 16.94 -3.81
C ALA A 79 -11.42 17.44 -4.97
N ILE A 80 -11.32 16.85 -6.17
CA ILE A 80 -12.21 17.16 -7.31
C ILE A 80 -13.67 16.84 -6.99
N LEU A 81 -13.92 15.80 -6.17
CA LEU A 81 -15.27 15.44 -5.69
C LEU A 81 -15.72 16.26 -4.46
N GLY A 82 -14.88 17.15 -3.95
CA GLY A 82 -15.20 18.04 -2.82
C GLY A 82 -14.82 17.50 -1.43
N TYR A 83 -14.10 16.38 -1.35
CA TYR A 83 -13.56 15.89 -0.07
C TYR A 83 -12.41 16.77 0.43
N CYS A 84 -12.35 16.99 1.74
CA CYS A 84 -11.27 17.72 2.39
C CYS A 84 -10.45 16.77 3.25
N ASP A 85 -9.36 16.28 2.67
CA ASP A 85 -8.45 15.34 3.35
C ASP A 85 -7.27 16.05 4.06
N ASP A 86 -7.30 17.39 4.24
CA ASP A 86 -6.27 18.14 4.97
C ASP A 86 -6.49 18.00 6.49
N ASN A 87 -6.15 16.82 7.00
CA ASN A 87 -6.23 16.48 8.42
C ASN A 87 -4.98 15.71 8.85
N ASP A 88 -4.81 15.59 10.17
CA ASP A 88 -3.63 14.96 10.75
C ASP A 88 -3.49 13.49 10.38
N LEU A 89 -4.61 12.76 10.25
CA LEU A 89 -4.59 11.36 9.85
C LEU A 89 -4.04 11.19 8.43
N THR A 90 -4.54 11.97 7.46
CA THR A 90 -4.02 11.95 6.09
C THR A 90 -2.54 12.30 6.04
N ARG A 91 -2.10 13.28 6.84
CA ARG A 91 -0.68 13.66 6.92
C ARG A 91 0.18 12.53 7.49
N CYS A 92 -0.29 11.83 8.52
CA CYS A 92 0.37 10.64 9.05
C CYS A 92 0.47 9.53 8.00
N VAL A 93 -0.61 9.24 7.27
CA VAL A 93 -0.60 8.25 6.17
C VAL A 93 0.39 8.64 5.08
N GLN A 94 0.45 9.91 4.70
CA GLN A 94 1.40 10.40 3.71
C GLN A 94 2.85 10.25 4.17
N ILE A 95 3.14 10.49 5.45
CA ILE A 95 4.47 10.27 6.03
C ILE A 95 4.85 8.78 5.97
N MET A 96 3.96 7.88 6.41
CA MET A 96 4.21 6.43 6.36
C MET A 96 4.47 5.93 4.94
N ILE A 97 3.70 6.40 3.96
CA ILE A 97 3.91 6.06 2.54
C ILE A 97 5.27 6.58 2.06
N ALA A 98 5.65 7.80 2.43
CA ALA A 98 6.92 8.39 2.02
C ALA A 98 8.12 7.64 2.61
N GLU A 99 8.03 7.23 3.88
CA GLU A 99 9.05 6.42 4.55
C GLU A 99 9.27 5.10 3.80
N VAL A 100 8.20 4.36 3.50
CA VAL A 100 8.36 3.07 2.82
C VAL A 100 8.79 3.22 1.36
N GLN A 101 8.28 4.22 0.64
CA GLN A 101 8.74 4.52 -0.72
C GLN A 101 10.24 4.89 -0.73
N SER A 102 10.76 5.53 0.33
CA SER A 102 12.20 5.84 0.42
C SER A 102 13.07 4.60 0.65
N PHE A 103 12.53 3.59 1.36
CA PHE A 103 13.24 2.37 1.70
C PHE A 103 13.46 1.43 0.50
N ASP A 104 12.50 1.38 -0.43
CA ASP A 104 12.68 0.74 -1.74
C ASP A 104 11.79 1.38 -2.82
N PRO A 105 12.29 2.43 -3.51
CA PRO A 105 11.51 3.19 -4.48
C PRO A 105 10.94 2.36 -5.63
N PHE A 106 11.59 1.24 -5.97
CA PHE A 106 11.28 0.43 -7.14
C PHE A 106 10.95 -1.03 -6.82
N ALA A 107 10.85 -1.39 -5.53
CA ALA A 107 10.77 -2.79 -5.13
C ALA A 107 11.94 -3.65 -5.68
N ASP A 108 13.10 -3.04 -5.96
CA ASP A 108 14.23 -3.73 -6.58
C ASP A 108 14.90 -4.70 -5.59
N ARG A 109 14.92 -4.36 -4.30
CA ARG A 109 15.60 -5.16 -3.27
C ARG A 109 14.91 -6.49 -2.97
N PHE A 110 13.61 -6.56 -3.29
CA PHE A 110 12.80 -7.76 -3.13
C PHE A 110 12.91 -8.72 -4.31
N ARG A 111 13.39 -8.21 -5.46
CA ARG A 111 13.45 -8.97 -6.72
C ARG A 111 14.85 -9.41 -7.08
N TYR A 112 15.86 -8.65 -6.65
CA TYR A 112 17.25 -8.88 -7.03
C TYR A 112 18.16 -9.05 -5.82
N PRO A 113 19.21 -9.88 -5.92
CA PRO A 113 20.18 -10.04 -4.84
C PRO A 113 21.07 -8.79 -4.68
N ASN A 114 21.27 -8.02 -5.75
CA ASN A 114 22.16 -6.86 -5.81
C ASN A 114 21.47 -5.67 -6.50
N LYS A 115 21.95 -4.46 -6.19
CA LYS A 115 21.64 -3.23 -6.90
C LYS A 115 22.08 -3.33 -8.37
N ARG A 116 21.56 -2.46 -9.24
CA ARG A 116 21.90 -2.44 -10.68
C ARG A 116 23.40 -2.25 -10.96
N ASN A 117 24.14 -1.65 -10.02
CA ASN A 117 25.59 -1.47 -10.09
C ASN A 117 26.40 -2.66 -9.54
N GLY A 118 25.73 -3.77 -9.22
CA GLY A 118 26.35 -4.99 -8.70
C GLY A 118 26.64 -4.99 -7.20
N GLN A 119 26.42 -3.88 -6.49
CA GLN A 119 26.62 -3.80 -5.04
C GLN A 119 25.47 -4.48 -4.29
N PRO A 120 25.72 -5.10 -3.13
CA PRO A 120 24.67 -5.67 -2.31
C PRO A 120 23.71 -4.57 -1.80
N PHE A 121 22.50 -4.97 -1.47
CA PHE A 121 21.60 -4.14 -0.68
C PHE A 121 22.07 -4.09 0.77
N GLU A 122 21.75 -3.00 1.47
CA GLU A 122 21.93 -2.93 2.93
C GLU A 122 21.00 -3.93 3.61
N ASP A 123 21.47 -4.48 4.74
CA ASP A 123 20.68 -5.38 5.56
C ASP A 123 19.40 -4.67 6.04
N ILE A 124 18.34 -5.46 6.15
CA ILE A 124 17.02 -5.00 6.56
C ILE A 124 16.82 -5.48 7.99
N GLU A 125 16.67 -4.55 8.91
CA GLU A 125 16.06 -4.85 10.20
C GLU A 125 14.56 -4.52 10.09
N ILE A 126 13.70 -5.52 10.28
CA ILE A 126 12.25 -5.33 10.21
C ILE A 126 11.68 -5.32 11.62
N ASP A 127 11.04 -4.21 11.98
CA ASP A 127 10.07 -4.19 13.06
C ASP A 127 8.72 -4.66 12.52
N LEU A 128 8.39 -5.94 12.78
CA LEU A 128 7.17 -6.56 12.29
C LEU A 128 5.90 -5.87 12.83
N ASP A 129 5.93 -5.36 14.06
CA ASP A 129 4.76 -4.76 14.69
C ASP A 129 4.48 -3.38 14.08
N HIS A 130 5.53 -2.56 13.88
CA HIS A 130 5.39 -1.30 13.15
C HIS A 130 5.02 -1.51 11.68
N LEU A 131 5.55 -2.55 11.02
CA LEU A 131 5.19 -2.87 9.64
C LEU A 131 3.69 -3.16 9.50
N PHE A 132 3.14 -3.96 10.41
CA PHE A 132 1.70 -4.27 10.43
C PHE A 132 0.84 -3.04 10.74
N GLN A 133 1.24 -2.22 11.72
CA GLN A 133 0.50 -1.00 12.06
C GLN A 133 0.46 -0.02 10.89
N ALA A 134 1.60 0.21 10.22
CA ALA A 134 1.67 1.08 9.05
C ALA A 134 0.81 0.53 7.90
N HIS A 135 0.87 -0.78 7.64
CA HIS A 135 0.00 -1.44 6.67
C HIS A 135 -1.47 -1.12 6.94
N TRP A 136 -1.92 -1.46 8.16
CA TRP A 136 -3.31 -1.35 8.56
C TRP A 136 -3.82 0.09 8.50
N MET A 137 -3.02 1.07 8.94
CA MET A 137 -3.41 2.48 8.86
C MET A 137 -3.58 2.96 7.42
N ILE A 138 -2.68 2.56 6.51
CA ILE A 138 -2.74 2.98 5.11
C ILE A 138 -3.93 2.31 4.39
N THR A 139 -4.10 0.99 4.54
CA THR A 139 -5.18 0.25 3.84
C THR A 139 -6.56 0.65 4.36
N THR A 140 -6.71 0.82 5.68
CA THR A 140 -7.96 1.27 6.31
C THR A 140 -8.33 2.68 5.84
N TRP A 141 -7.36 3.59 5.73
CA TRP A 141 -7.62 4.93 5.19
C TRP A 141 -8.12 4.86 3.74
N CYS A 142 -7.51 4.02 2.90
CA CYS A 142 -7.94 3.85 1.50
C CYS A 142 -9.35 3.26 1.41
N GLN A 143 -9.69 2.26 2.23
CA GLN A 143 -11.03 1.68 2.30
C GLN A 143 -12.07 2.70 2.81
N GLY A 144 -11.73 3.48 3.84
CA GLY A 144 -12.57 4.58 4.32
C GLY A 144 -12.86 5.60 3.22
N ALA A 145 -11.85 5.95 2.42
CA ALA A 145 -12.00 6.82 1.28
C ALA A 145 -12.95 6.26 0.19
N GLU A 146 -12.95 4.95 -0.04
CA GLU A 146 -13.90 4.27 -0.93
C GLU A 146 -15.33 4.36 -0.39
N ILE A 147 -15.52 4.05 0.90
CA ILE A 147 -16.82 4.06 1.59
C ILE A 147 -17.48 5.45 1.52
N GLU A 148 -16.71 6.51 1.77
CA GLU A 148 -17.23 7.88 1.68
C GLU A 148 -17.73 8.21 0.26
N VAL A 149 -16.98 7.80 -0.76
CA VAL A 149 -17.38 7.95 -2.17
C VAL A 149 -18.65 7.15 -2.45
N GLU A 150 -18.75 5.93 -1.95
CA GLU A 150 -19.93 5.09 -2.10
C GLU A 150 -21.19 5.70 -1.46
N GLN A 151 -21.06 6.21 -0.24
CA GLN A 151 -22.12 6.92 0.48
C GLN A 151 -22.58 8.16 -0.30
N SER A 152 -21.64 8.95 -0.84
CA SER A 152 -21.98 10.13 -1.65
C SER A 152 -22.76 9.81 -2.93
N ARG A 153 -22.62 8.58 -3.43
CA ARG A 153 -23.33 8.07 -4.62
C ARG A 153 -24.68 7.43 -4.28
N GLY A 154 -25.04 7.33 -3.01
CA GLY A 154 -26.31 6.72 -2.55
C GLY A 154 -26.37 5.21 -2.79
N ILE A 155 -25.21 4.55 -2.81
CA ILE A 155 -25.11 3.09 -2.96
C ILE A 155 -25.28 2.39 -1.59
N PHE A 156 -25.22 3.15 -0.49
CA PHE A 156 -25.64 2.78 0.86
C PHE A 156 -26.35 3.94 1.56
#